data_AF-A0AAN9Y941-F1
#
_entry.id   AF-A0AAN9Y941-F1
#
_cell.length_a   1.000
_cell.length_b   1.000
_cell.length_c   1.000
_cell.angle_alpha   90.00
_cell.angle_beta   90.00
_cell.angle_gamma   90.00
#
_symmetry.space_group_name_H-M   'P 1'
#
loop_
_entity.id
_entity.type
_entity.pdbx_description
1 polymer ?
#
loop_
_entity_poly.entity_id
_entity_poly.type
_entity_poly.pdbx_seq_one_letter_code
_entity_poly.pdbx_strand_id
1 'polypeptide(L)'
;MGRYSIPMCQKKLQLHEDCRPTSDESVNSTVTYLDGQVVSLYNVHMIMCPCADGLTCDKTTGKCADFDAAPSFNDLYDQQVLLD
;
A
#
# COMPACT_ATOMS: atom_id res chain seq x y z
N MET A 1 -18.80 -2.74 13.61
CA MET A 1 -17.73 -1.99 12.90
C MET A 1 -18.12 -0.52 12.89
N GLY A 2 -17.49 0.31 13.74
CA GLY A 2 -17.83 1.72 13.89
C GLY A 2 -17.33 2.54 12.71
N ARG A 3 -18.11 3.55 12.31
CA ARG A 3 -17.82 4.48 11.19
C ARG A 3 -16.65 5.43 11.46
N TYR A 4 -16.04 5.34 12.63
CA TYR A 4 -14.96 6.19 13.10
C TYR A 4 -13.76 5.30 13.42
N SER A 5 -12.72 5.38 12.59
CA SER A 5 -11.45 4.75 12.87
C SER A 5 -10.55 5.74 13.61
N ILE A 6 -9.91 5.26 14.67
CA ILE A 6 -8.75 5.92 15.27
C ILE A 6 -7.53 5.27 14.61
N PRO A 7 -6.63 6.04 13.97
CA PRO A 7 -5.45 5.46 13.36
C PRO A 7 -4.57 4.80 14.42
N MET A 8 -3.99 3.65 14.07
CA MET A 8 -3.13 2.88 14.97
C MET A 8 -1.82 2.58 14.25
N CYS A 9 -0.72 2.53 15.01
CA CYS A 9 0.55 2.05 14.46
C CYS A 9 0.46 0.55 14.20
N GLN A 10 0.79 0.14 12.98
CA GLN A 10 0.94 -1.27 12.60
C GLN A 10 2.28 -1.47 11.90
N LYS A 11 2.69 -2.73 11.77
CA LYS A 11 3.92 -3.08 11.05
C LYS A 11 3.71 -2.87 9.55
N LYS A 12 4.78 -2.52 8.84
CA LYS A 12 4.80 -2.56 7.37
C LYS A 12 4.59 -3.99 6.88
N LEU A 13 3.91 -4.13 5.75
CA LEU A 13 3.58 -5.43 5.16
C LEU A 13 4.83 -6.10 4.58
N GLN A 14 5.01 -7.38 4.84
CA GLN A 14 6.15 -8.17 4.41
C GLN A 14 5.90 -8.84 3.05
N LEU A 15 6.96 -9.43 2.47
CA LEU A 15 6.90 -10.12 1.19
C LEU A 15 5.76 -11.17 1.16
N HIS A 16 4.98 -11.17 0.07
CA HIS A 16 3.79 -12.00 -0.18
C HIS A 16 2.55 -11.71 0.68
N GLU A 17 2.62 -10.79 1.65
CA GLU A 17 1.44 -10.35 2.38
C GLU A 17 0.49 -9.55 1.48
N ASP A 18 -0.81 -9.64 1.77
CA ASP A 18 -1.83 -8.94 1.01
C ASP A 18 -1.72 -7.43 1.23
N CYS A 19 -1.61 -6.70 0.13
CA CYS A 19 -1.50 -5.25 0.12
C CYS A 19 -2.60 -4.63 -0.73
N ARG A 20 -2.83 -3.33 -0.52
CA ARG A 20 -3.72 -2.54 -1.37
C ARG A 20 -2.89 -1.68 -2.32
N PRO A 21 -3.17 -1.68 -3.63
CA PRO A 21 -2.58 -0.70 -4.53
C PRO A 21 -2.83 0.72 -4.01
N THR A 22 -1.82 1.58 -4.07
CA THR A 22 -1.79 2.94 -3.49
C THR A 22 -1.72 3.02 -1.96
N SER A 23 -1.51 1.91 -1.24
CA SER A 23 -1.25 1.96 0.21
C SER A 23 0.07 2.65 0.57
N ASP A 24 1.00 2.77 -0.39
CA ASP A 24 2.27 3.49 -0.23
C ASP A 24 2.10 5.00 -0.09
N GLU A 25 0.97 5.55 -0.57
CA GLU A 25 0.66 6.96 -0.46
C GLU A 25 0.08 7.27 0.92
N SER A 26 0.74 8.17 1.64
CA SER A 26 0.20 8.71 2.89
C SER A 26 -0.75 9.87 2.61
N VAL A 27 -1.78 10.02 3.43
CA VAL A 27 -2.75 11.11 3.32
C VAL A 27 -2.72 12.00 4.54
N ASN A 28 -3.01 13.28 4.32
CA ASN A 28 -3.29 14.27 5.37
C ASN A 28 -4.79 14.55 5.36
N SER A 29 -5.44 14.49 6.52
CA SER A 29 -6.89 14.69 6.62
C SER A 29 -7.27 15.20 8.00
N THR A 30 -8.37 15.94 8.08
CA THR A 30 -8.97 16.33 9.35
C THR A 30 -10.26 15.54 9.52
N VAL A 31 -10.38 14.82 10.64
CA VAL A 31 -11.56 14.02 10.96
C VAL A 31 -12.31 14.62 12.14
N THR A 32 -13.63 14.55 12.08
CA THR A 32 -14.53 14.99 13.16
C THR A 32 -15.27 13.78 13.73
N TYR A 33 -15.15 13.56 15.03
CA TYR A 33 -15.79 12.48 15.77
C TYR A 33 -17.16 12.93 16.31
N LEU A 34 -18.01 11.96 16.73
CA LEU A 34 -19.38 12.22 17.19
C LEU A 34 -19.46 13.04 18.49
N ASP A 35 -18.40 13.04 19.28
CA ASP A 35 -18.25 13.87 20.48
C ASP A 35 -17.82 15.31 20.16
N GLY A 36 -17.71 15.65 18.87
CA GLY A 36 -17.27 16.96 18.40
C GLY A 36 -15.76 17.14 18.39
N GLN A 37 -14.97 16.14 18.78
CA GLN A 37 -13.52 16.22 18.66
C GLN A 37 -13.10 16.30 17.21
N VAL A 38 -12.21 17.25 16.92
CA VAL A 38 -11.62 17.45 15.60
C VAL A 38 -10.13 17.12 15.70
N VAL A 39 -9.68 16.18 14.87
CA VAL A 39 -8.30 15.70 14.89
C VAL A 39 -7.69 15.85 13.51
N SER A 40 -6.56 16.55 13.43
CA SER A 40 -5.74 16.62 12.22
C SER A 40 -4.78 15.45 12.18
N LEU A 41 -4.90 14.64 11.14
CA LEU A 41 -4.08 13.46 10.85
C LEU A 41 -3.10 13.79 9.75
N TYR A 42 -1.84 13.40 9.96
CA TYR A 42 -0.75 13.63 9.01
C TYR A 42 -0.01 12.34 8.74
N ASN A 43 0.39 12.14 7.48
CA ASN A 43 1.16 10.98 7.03
C ASN A 43 0.54 9.64 7.46
N VAL A 44 -0.80 9.53 7.36
CA VAL A 44 -1.52 8.30 7.71
C VAL A 44 -1.81 7.48 6.46
N HIS A 45 -1.76 6.15 6.58
CA HIS A 45 -2.14 5.24 5.50
C HIS A 45 -3.56 4.73 5.72
N MET A 46 -4.36 4.74 4.66
CA MET A 46 -5.75 4.26 4.75
C MET A 46 -5.80 2.74 4.63
N ILE A 47 -6.56 2.11 5.53
CA ILE A 47 -6.97 0.69 5.51
C ILE A 47 -5.82 -0.30 5.80
N MET A 48 -4.66 -0.16 5.17
CA MET A 48 -3.48 -1.00 5.38
C MET A 48 -2.22 -0.14 5.45
N CYS A 49 -1.21 -0.62 6.19
CA CYS A 49 0.14 -0.07 6.11
C CYS A 49 0.77 -0.37 4.74
N PRO A 50 1.77 0.42 4.33
CA PRO A 50 2.51 0.17 3.09
C PRO A 50 3.36 -1.09 3.20
N CYS A 51 3.86 -1.56 2.06
CA CYS A 51 4.87 -2.62 2.03
C CYS A 51 6.17 -2.18 2.73
N ALA A 52 6.95 -3.14 3.20
CA ALA A 52 8.25 -2.91 3.81
C ALA A 52 9.22 -2.28 2.79
N ASP A 53 10.29 -1.66 3.29
CA ASP A 53 11.26 -0.99 2.43
C ASP A 53 11.90 -1.98 1.44
N GLY A 54 11.94 -1.61 0.16
CA GLY A 54 12.38 -2.48 -0.94
C GLY A 54 11.29 -3.32 -1.59
N LEU A 55 10.07 -3.32 -1.05
CA LEU A 55 8.91 -4.00 -1.61
C LEU A 55 7.91 -2.98 -2.20
N THR A 56 7.18 -3.41 -3.21
CA THR A 56 6.08 -2.66 -3.83
C THR A 56 4.82 -3.51 -3.88
N CYS A 57 3.66 -2.88 -3.80
CA CYS A 57 2.40 -3.60 -3.95
C CYS A 57 2.14 -3.91 -5.42
N ASP A 58 2.27 -5.18 -5.81
CA ASP A 58 1.96 -5.61 -7.17
C ASP A 58 0.45 -5.43 -7.43
N LYS A 59 0.14 -4.60 -8.43
CA LYS A 59 -1.22 -4.24 -8.81
C LYS A 59 -2.03 -5.41 -9.36
N THR A 60 -1.35 -6.46 -9.85
CA THR A 60 -1.96 -7.64 -10.45
C THR A 60 -2.33 -8.67 -9.38
N THR A 61 -1.39 -8.96 -8.47
CA THR A 61 -1.56 -10.00 -7.45
C THR A 61 -2.14 -9.45 -6.14
N GLY A 62 -2.03 -8.15 -5.89
CA GLY A 62 -2.42 -7.53 -4.62
C GLY A 62 -1.52 -7.97 -3.47
N LYS A 63 -0.25 -8.26 -3.75
CA LYS A 63 0.73 -8.73 -2.76
C LYS A 63 2.00 -7.89 -2.80
N CYS A 64 2.65 -7.75 -1.65
CA CYS A 64 3.98 -7.14 -1.61
C CYS A 64 4.98 -8.03 -2.34
N ALA A 65 5.65 -7.49 -3.34
CA ALA A 65 6.68 -8.14 -4.13
C ALA A 65 7.94 -7.28 -4.14
N ASP A 66 9.08 -7.87 -4.47
CA ASP A 66 10.31 -7.10 -4.68
C ASP A 66 10.09 -6.06 -5.79
N PHE A 67 10.67 -4.88 -5.64
CA PHE A 67 10.52 -3.79 -6.60
C PHE A 67 10.91 -4.21 -8.03
N ASP A 68 11.92 -5.07 -8.17
CA ASP A 68 12.42 -5.60 -9.44
C ASP A 68 11.59 -6.77 -9.99
N ALA A 69 10.65 -7.30 -9.21
CA ALA A 69 9.79 -8.42 -9.60
C ALA A 69 8.38 -7.97 -10.00
N ALA A 70 8.02 -6.71 -9.74
CA ALA A 70 6.78 -6.14 -10.24
C ALA A 70 6.90 -5.97 -11.76
N PRO A 71 6.04 -6.61 -12.57
CA PRO A 71 6.19 -6.63 -14.01
C PRO A 71 6.21 -5.20 -14.56
N SER A 72 7.39 -4.77 -15.00
CA SER A 72 7.59 -3.52 -15.69
C SER A 72 7.16 -3.68 -17.15
N PHE A 73 6.76 -2.59 -17.80
CA PHE A 73 6.41 -2.64 -19.23
C PHE A 73 7.56 -3.18 -20.11
N ASN A 74 8.80 -3.14 -19.60
CA ASN A 74 9.99 -3.65 -20.29
C ASN A 74 10.19 -5.16 -20.11
N ASP A 75 9.57 -5.80 -19.11
CA ASP A 75 9.75 -7.23 -18.84
C ASP A 75 9.04 -8.09 -19.91
N LEU A 76 8.08 -7.49 -20.63
CA LEU A 76 7.44 -8.09 -21.81
C LEU A 76 8.38 -8.16 -23.02
N TYR A 77 9.48 -7.39 -23.04
CA TYR A 77 10.46 -7.45 -24.13
C TYR A 77 11.40 -8.65 -23.98
N ASP A 78 11.82 -8.96 -22.76
CA ASP A 78 12.74 -10.08 -22.50
C ASP A 78 12.07 -11.46 -22.66
N GLN A 79 10.76 -11.59 -22.44
CA GLN A 79 10.04 -12.82 -22.75
C GLN A 79 9.92 -13.12 -24.25
N GLN A 80 10.13 -12.12 -25.11
CA GLN A 80 10.06 -12.31 -26.56
C GLN A 80 11.40 -12.77 -27.15
N VAL A 81 12.54 -12.52 -26.47
CA VAL A 81 13.89 -12.92 -26.90
C VAL A 81 14.19 -14.39 -26.60
N LEU A 82 13.45 -15.04 -25.69
CA LEU A 82 13.60 -16.46 -25.36
C LEU A 82 12.80 -17.42 -26.25
N LEU A 83 12.09 -16.89 -27.26
CA LEU A 83 11.31 -17.67 -28.23
C LEU A 83 11.84 -17.56 -29.67
N ASP A 84 13.00 -16.94 -29.89
CA ASP A 84 13.72 -16.91 -31.18
C ASP A 84 14.97 -17.82 -31.18
#